data_AF-A0A8H6BIX5-F1
#
_entry.id   AF-A0A8H6BIX5-F1
#
_cell.length_a   1.000
_cell.length_b   1.000
_cell.length_c   1.000
_cell.angle_alpha   90.00
_cell.angle_beta   90.00
_cell.angle_gamma   90.00
#
_symmetry.space_group_name_H-M   'P 1'
#
loop_
_entity.id
_entity.type
_entity.pdbx_description
1 polymer ?
#
loop_
_entity_poly.entity_id
_entity_poly.type
_entity_poly.pdbx_seq_one_letter_code
_entity_poly.pdbx_strand_id
1 'polypeptide(L)'
;MAIKKRTSLRSKARKRNVADKVQGHSRIAKKEREIKSKDALLLKLKIQKGAKSSAIQPESKNLDPHQPGISKSAVRRRKRKLKEQLTAKLSDLKSVLDETVEAEKIQKGIISGDITAGEKEGLEAVSRRKLDHRPNPTTVRGSALVEKSEIRRFKAILKEENFKKSPFASLRTSIMNNISRSENEGKRKSYEL
;
A
#
# COMPACT_ATOMS: atom_id res chain seq x y z
N MET A 1 -23.91 37.15 -24.85
CA MET A 1 -22.82 36.45 -24.14
C MET A 1 -22.73 35.01 -24.67
N ALA A 2 -21.60 34.61 -25.27
CA ALA A 2 -21.45 33.28 -25.87
C ALA A 2 -20.93 32.25 -24.84
N ILE A 3 -21.68 31.16 -24.65
CA ILE A 3 -21.37 30.11 -23.66
C ILE A 3 -20.19 29.27 -24.16
N LYS A 4 -19.06 29.31 -23.43
CA LYS A 4 -17.87 28.49 -23.68
C LYS A 4 -18.20 27.00 -23.47
N LYS A 5 -18.22 26.21 -24.54
CA LYS A 5 -18.44 24.76 -24.45
C LYS A 5 -17.28 24.06 -23.76
N ARG A 6 -17.58 23.11 -22.86
CA ARG A 6 -16.58 22.30 -22.14
C ARG A 6 -15.79 21.44 -23.12
N THR A 7 -14.45 21.49 -23.03
CA THR A 7 -13.55 20.76 -23.92
C THR A 7 -13.38 19.32 -23.44
N SER A 8 -13.66 18.34 -24.31
CA SER A 8 -13.45 16.92 -24.02
C SER A 8 -11.97 16.55 -24.12
N LEU A 9 -11.55 15.47 -23.44
CA LEU A 9 -10.19 14.95 -23.52
C LEU A 9 -9.74 14.68 -24.96
N ARG A 10 -10.68 14.25 -25.83
CA ARG A 10 -10.43 14.00 -27.26
C ARG A 10 -10.09 15.29 -28.01
N SER A 11 -10.74 16.41 -27.67
CA SER A 11 -10.44 17.73 -28.27
C SER A 11 -9.08 18.28 -27.82
N LYS A 12 -8.68 18.05 -26.56
CA LYS A 12 -7.36 18.45 -26.04
C LYS A 12 -6.22 17.62 -26.65
N ALA A 13 -6.45 16.34 -26.93
CA ALA A 13 -5.46 15.47 -27.58
C ALA A 13 -5.18 15.91 -29.03
N ARG A 14 -6.22 16.31 -29.78
CA ARG A 14 -6.06 16.78 -31.17
C ARG A 14 -5.23 18.07 -31.29
N LYS A 15 -5.39 19.02 -30.37
CA LYS A 15 -4.63 20.27 -30.38
C LYS A 15 -3.11 20.07 -30.15
N ARG A 16 -2.71 19.09 -29.33
CA ARG A 16 -1.29 18.76 -29.11
C ARG A 16 -0.60 18.26 -30.39
N ASN A 17 -1.28 17.47 -31.20
CA ASN A 17 -0.71 16.94 -32.45
C ASN A 17 -0.53 18.00 -33.55
N VAL A 18 -1.27 19.12 -33.48
CA VAL A 18 -1.16 20.21 -34.47
C VAL A 18 0.01 21.14 -34.13
N ALA A 19 0.29 21.37 -32.85
CA ALA A 19 1.44 22.17 -32.42
C ALA A 19 2.80 21.53 -32.81
N ASP A 20 2.89 20.20 -32.80
CA ASP A 20 4.10 19.47 -33.19
C ASP A 20 4.40 19.48 -34.70
N LYS A 21 3.44 19.86 -35.56
CA LYS A 21 3.62 19.83 -37.02
C LYS A 21 4.44 21.00 -37.57
N VAL A 22 4.61 22.09 -36.83
CA VAL A 22 5.28 23.32 -37.32
C VAL A 22 6.82 23.25 -37.20
N GLN A 23 7.39 22.28 -36.47
CA GLN A 23 8.84 22.13 -36.26
C GLN A 23 9.42 20.77 -36.71
N GLY A 24 8.72 20.02 -37.57
CA GLY A 24 8.79 18.55 -37.56
C GLY A 24 9.59 17.81 -38.64
N HIS A 25 10.14 18.44 -39.69
CA HIS A 25 10.60 17.67 -40.86
C HIS A 25 11.76 16.68 -40.59
N SER A 26 12.67 16.94 -39.65
CA SER A 26 13.78 16.02 -39.32
C SER A 26 13.42 14.95 -38.27
N ARG A 27 12.37 15.19 -37.45
CA ARG A 27 11.90 14.25 -36.41
C ARG A 27 10.94 13.21 -36.97
N ILE A 28 10.17 13.55 -38.01
CA ILE A 28 9.23 12.63 -38.66
C ILE A 28 9.97 11.44 -39.29
N ALA A 29 11.05 11.68 -40.03
CA ALA A 29 11.84 10.60 -40.67
C ALA A 29 12.47 9.63 -39.65
N LYS A 30 12.94 10.13 -38.50
CA LYS A 30 13.45 9.28 -37.40
C LYS A 30 12.33 8.50 -36.71
N LYS A 31 11.18 9.15 -36.48
CA LYS A 31 10.00 8.52 -35.88
C LYS A 31 9.39 7.45 -36.78
N GLU A 32 9.36 7.65 -38.09
CA GLU A 32 8.89 6.65 -39.06
C GLU A 32 9.81 5.42 -39.13
N ARG A 33 11.14 5.61 -39.04
CA ARG A 33 12.09 4.49 -38.93
C ARG A 33 11.95 3.75 -37.60
N GLU A 34 11.74 4.47 -36.49
CA GLU A 34 11.46 3.87 -35.18
C GLU A 34 10.09 3.15 -35.12
N ILE A 35 9.06 3.66 -35.79
CA ILE A 35 7.74 3.02 -35.84
C ILE A 35 7.85 1.71 -36.64
N LYS A 36 8.51 1.74 -37.81
CA LYS A 36 8.75 0.53 -38.62
C LYS A 36 9.55 -0.54 -37.85
N SER A 37 10.54 -0.14 -37.03
CA SER A 37 11.30 -1.09 -36.21
C SER A 37 10.51 -1.63 -35.01
N LYS A 38 9.69 -0.79 -34.35
CA LYS A 38 8.82 -1.22 -33.24
C LYS A 38 7.71 -2.16 -33.70
N ASP A 39 7.13 -1.92 -34.88
CA ASP A 39 6.10 -2.79 -35.46
C ASP A 39 6.67 -4.15 -35.89
N ALA A 40 7.91 -4.17 -36.42
CA ALA A 40 8.63 -5.41 -36.71
C ALA A 40 8.95 -6.22 -35.42
N LEU A 41 9.35 -5.54 -34.34
CA LEU A 41 9.58 -6.18 -33.03
C LEU A 41 8.28 -6.72 -32.42
N LEU A 42 7.17 -5.99 -32.54
CA LEU A 42 5.85 -6.43 -32.09
C LEU A 42 5.38 -7.67 -32.87
N LEU A 43 5.59 -7.72 -34.18
CA LEU A 43 5.31 -8.90 -35.01
C LEU A 43 6.15 -10.10 -34.56
N LYS A 44 7.45 -9.90 -34.33
CA LYS A 44 8.36 -10.96 -33.86
C LYS A 44 7.96 -11.49 -32.47
N LEU A 45 7.55 -10.61 -31.55
CA LEU A 45 7.04 -10.99 -30.23
C LEU A 45 5.68 -11.69 -30.30
N LYS A 46 4.80 -11.29 -31.22
CA LYS A 46 3.49 -11.93 -31.43
C LYS A 46 3.65 -13.34 -31.98
N ILE A 47 4.57 -13.54 -32.92
CA ILE A 47 4.92 -14.87 -33.47
C ILE A 47 5.56 -15.74 -32.38
N GLN A 48 6.48 -15.20 -31.56
CA GLN A 48 7.07 -15.94 -30.43
C GLN A 48 6.06 -16.32 -29.34
N LYS A 49 5.08 -15.44 -29.05
CA LYS A 49 4.03 -15.73 -28.06
C LYS A 49 2.95 -16.68 -28.59
N GLY A 50 2.72 -16.72 -29.91
CA GLY A 50 1.77 -17.66 -30.52
C GLY A 50 2.22 -19.13 -30.47
N ALA A 51 3.54 -19.38 -30.34
CA ALA A 51 4.09 -20.74 -30.32
C ALA A 51 4.22 -21.36 -28.92
N LYS A 52 3.96 -20.60 -27.84
CA LYS A 52 4.09 -21.10 -26.45
C LYS A 52 3.02 -20.51 -25.54
N SER A 53 1.82 -21.08 -25.54
CA SER A 53 1.01 -21.34 -24.34
C SER A 53 -0.36 -21.87 -24.75
N SER A 54 -0.62 -23.15 -24.52
CA SER A 54 -1.97 -23.60 -24.17
C SER A 54 -2.47 -22.76 -22.98
N ALA A 55 -3.74 -22.39 -23.02
CA ALA A 55 -4.37 -21.45 -22.11
C ALA A 55 -4.15 -21.81 -20.63
N ILE A 56 -3.24 -21.09 -19.97
CA ILE A 56 -3.23 -20.99 -18.51
C ILE A 56 -4.34 -20.00 -18.16
N GLN A 57 -5.50 -20.52 -17.76
CA GLN A 57 -6.54 -19.74 -17.11
C GLN A 57 -5.90 -18.92 -15.99
N PRO A 58 -6.11 -17.60 -15.91
CA PRO A 58 -5.53 -16.81 -14.84
C PRO A 58 -6.14 -17.28 -13.53
N GLU A 59 -5.36 -17.98 -12.71
CA GLU A 59 -5.78 -18.32 -11.35
C GLU A 59 -6.21 -17.03 -10.66
N SER A 60 -7.51 -16.92 -10.42
CA SER A 60 -8.08 -15.80 -9.69
C SER A 60 -7.43 -15.85 -8.31
N LYS A 61 -6.53 -14.90 -8.04
CA LYS A 61 -5.92 -14.69 -6.73
C LYS A 61 -7.05 -14.41 -5.73
N ASN A 62 -7.60 -15.47 -5.17
CA ASN A 62 -8.61 -15.44 -4.12
C ASN A 62 -7.92 -14.83 -2.91
N LEU A 63 -8.26 -13.58 -2.59
CA LEU A 63 -7.69 -12.85 -1.46
C LEU A 63 -8.31 -13.26 -0.12
N ASP A 64 -9.30 -14.15 -0.15
CA ASP A 64 -10.01 -14.67 1.01
C ASP A 64 -10.14 -16.20 0.87
N PRO A 65 -9.41 -17.00 1.67
CA PRO A 65 -9.50 -18.46 1.66
C PRO A 65 -10.92 -18.98 1.94
N HIS A 66 -11.76 -18.18 2.59
CA HIS A 66 -13.12 -18.57 2.97
C HIS A 66 -14.19 -18.21 1.93
N GLN A 67 -13.82 -17.52 0.85
CA GLN A 67 -14.75 -17.12 -0.21
C GLN A 67 -14.18 -17.44 -1.60
N PRO A 68 -14.01 -18.73 -1.93
CA PRO A 68 -13.59 -19.13 -3.26
C PRO A 68 -14.64 -18.70 -4.31
N GLY A 69 -14.18 -18.16 -5.44
CA GLY A 69 -15.04 -17.83 -6.59
C GLY A 69 -15.67 -16.43 -6.58
N ILE A 70 -15.44 -15.61 -5.54
CA ILE A 70 -15.94 -14.24 -5.49
C ILE A 70 -14.88 -13.26 -5.98
N SER A 71 -15.24 -12.43 -6.96
CA SER A 71 -14.32 -11.40 -7.47
C SER A 71 -13.94 -10.39 -6.37
N LYS A 72 -12.73 -9.81 -6.48
CA LYS A 72 -12.24 -8.77 -5.56
C LYS A 72 -13.22 -7.59 -5.40
N SER A 73 -13.91 -7.20 -6.47
CA SER A 73 -14.92 -6.14 -6.44
C SER A 73 -16.14 -6.52 -5.60
N ALA A 74 -16.62 -7.76 -5.73
CA ALA A 74 -17.73 -8.28 -4.95
C ALA A 74 -17.40 -8.37 -3.46
N VAL A 75 -16.20 -8.84 -3.09
CA VAL A 75 -15.72 -8.83 -1.69
C VAL A 75 -15.71 -7.41 -1.11
N ARG A 76 -15.19 -6.43 -1.86
CA ARG A 76 -15.17 -5.02 -1.41
C ARG A 76 -16.59 -4.47 -1.21
N ARG A 77 -17.51 -4.76 -2.14
CA ARG A 77 -18.92 -4.34 -2.04
C ARG A 77 -19.60 -4.95 -0.82
N ARG A 78 -19.40 -6.25 -0.56
CA ARG A 78 -19.93 -6.94 0.63
C ARG A 78 -19.42 -6.33 1.93
N LYS A 79 -18.10 -6.12 2.04
CA LYS A 79 -17.49 -5.46 3.21
C LYS A 79 -18.02 -4.04 3.41
N ARG A 80 -18.22 -3.27 2.34
CA ARG A 80 -18.80 -1.93 2.44
C ARG A 80 -20.24 -1.97 2.97
N LYS A 81 -21.10 -2.86 2.45
CA LYS A 81 -22.47 -3.05 2.95
C LYS A 81 -22.51 -3.46 4.42
N LEU A 82 -21.67 -4.42 4.83
CA LEU A 82 -21.58 -4.83 6.24
C LEU A 82 -21.13 -3.67 7.12
N LYS A 83 -20.16 -2.87 6.68
CA LYS A 83 -19.74 -1.67 7.40
C LYS A 83 -20.88 -0.65 7.52
N GLU A 84 -21.62 -0.41 6.44
CA GLU A 84 -22.81 0.47 6.43
C GLU A 84 -23.94 -0.04 7.35
N GLN A 85 -23.99 -1.35 7.62
CA GLN A 85 -24.93 -1.93 8.58
C GLN A 85 -24.45 -1.80 10.03
N LEU A 86 -23.15 -1.95 10.28
CA LEU A 86 -22.54 -1.87 11.62
C LEU A 86 -22.26 -0.43 12.09
N THR A 87 -22.25 0.55 11.19
CA THR A 87 -22.16 1.96 11.59
C THR A 87 -23.43 2.36 12.31
N ALA A 88 -23.30 2.93 13.51
CA ALA A 88 -24.43 3.43 14.30
C ALA A 88 -25.34 4.33 13.45
N LYS A 89 -26.58 3.88 13.23
CA LYS A 89 -27.61 4.66 12.53
C LYS A 89 -28.49 5.33 13.57
N LEU A 90 -28.97 6.54 13.25
CA LEU A 90 -29.94 7.24 14.10
C LEU A 90 -31.21 6.41 14.34
N SER A 91 -31.59 5.54 13.40
CA SER A 91 -32.72 4.60 13.59
C SER A 91 -32.45 3.57 14.69
N ASP A 92 -31.20 3.11 14.80
CA ASP A 92 -30.76 2.11 15.78
C ASP A 92 -30.64 2.76 17.18
N LEU A 93 -30.22 4.04 17.22
CA LEU A 93 -30.25 4.82 18.45
C LEU A 93 -31.68 5.10 18.94
N LYS A 94 -32.64 5.27 18.03
CA LYS A 94 -34.06 5.40 18.40
C LYS A 94 -34.63 4.10 18.97
N SER A 95 -34.34 2.95 18.36
CA SER A 95 -34.78 1.66 18.91
C SER A 95 -34.14 1.38 20.27
N VAL A 96 -32.85 1.66 20.44
CA VAL A 96 -32.20 1.53 21.75
C VAL A 96 -32.78 2.52 22.76
N LEU A 97 -33.09 3.75 22.36
CA LEU A 97 -33.72 4.73 23.26
C LEU A 97 -35.13 4.28 23.67
N ASP A 98 -35.95 3.83 22.73
CA ASP A 98 -37.29 3.31 23.00
C ASP A 98 -37.22 2.06 23.89
N GLU A 99 -36.29 1.14 23.65
CA GLU A 99 -36.01 -0.02 24.51
C GLU A 99 -35.56 0.40 25.91
N THR A 100 -34.71 1.42 26.04
CA THR A 100 -34.30 1.93 27.36
C THR A 100 -35.44 2.63 28.10
N VAL A 101 -36.32 3.36 27.41
CA VAL A 101 -37.49 4.01 28.02
C VAL A 101 -38.50 2.96 28.48
N GLU A 102 -38.72 1.90 27.72
CA GLU A 102 -39.55 0.77 28.16
C GLU A 102 -38.87 -0.02 29.29
N ALA A 103 -37.55 -0.23 29.24
CA ALA A 103 -36.80 -0.86 30.33
C ALA A 103 -36.80 -0.02 31.61
N GLU A 104 -36.73 1.31 31.54
CA GLU A 104 -36.83 2.22 32.69
C GLU A 104 -38.25 2.24 33.28
N LYS A 105 -39.30 2.12 32.45
CA LYS A 105 -40.68 1.93 32.94
C LYS A 105 -40.82 0.59 33.67
N ILE A 106 -40.21 -0.48 33.16
CA ILE A 106 -40.19 -1.80 33.80
C ILE A 106 -39.36 -1.77 35.10
N GLN A 107 -38.20 -1.11 35.10
CA GLN A 107 -37.31 -0.99 36.27
C GLN A 107 -37.92 -0.12 37.38
N LYS A 108 -38.64 0.97 37.07
CA LYS A 108 -39.37 1.74 38.09
C LYS A 108 -40.51 0.96 38.77
N GLY A 109 -40.94 -0.17 38.20
CA GLY A 109 -41.84 -1.13 38.86
C GLY A 109 -41.14 -2.17 39.74
N ILE A 110 -39.80 -2.29 39.68
CA ILE A 110 -39.02 -3.37 40.30
C ILE A 110 -37.98 -2.86 41.31
N ILE A 111 -37.56 -1.58 41.25
CA ILE A 111 -36.58 -0.99 42.17
C ILE A 111 -37.26 -0.58 43.51
N SER A 112 -37.62 -1.59 44.28
CA SER A 112 -37.71 -1.55 45.75
C SER A 112 -36.88 -2.72 46.29
N GLY A 113 -35.60 -2.77 45.91
CA GLY A 113 -34.69 -3.83 46.30
C GLY A 113 -33.26 -3.48 45.94
N ASP A 114 -32.45 -3.21 46.96
CA ASP A 114 -31.03 -2.89 46.88
C ASP A 114 -30.23 -4.02 46.20
N ILE A 115 -29.39 -3.68 45.21
CA ILE A 115 -28.38 -4.61 44.68
C ILE A 115 -27.02 -3.90 44.68
N THR A 116 -26.14 -4.45 45.50
CA THR A 116 -24.76 -4.04 45.77
C THR A 116 -23.88 -4.09 44.52
N ALA A 117 -22.99 -3.11 44.41
CA ALA A 117 -22.00 -2.95 43.36
C ALA A 117 -21.09 -4.20 43.22
N GLY A 118 -21.35 -4.99 42.18
CA GLY A 118 -20.49 -6.10 41.77
C GLY A 118 -19.12 -5.60 41.29
N GLU A 119 -18.10 -6.24 41.85
CA GLU A 119 -16.68 -6.08 41.56
C GLU A 119 -16.40 -6.18 40.06
N LYS A 120 -15.84 -5.10 39.49
CA LYS A 120 -15.29 -5.14 38.13
C LYS A 120 -13.92 -5.81 38.22
N GLU A 121 -13.91 -7.13 38.05
CA GLU A 121 -12.71 -7.92 37.88
C GLU A 121 -11.81 -7.34 36.78
N GLY A 122 -10.51 -7.36 37.06
CA GLY A 122 -9.45 -6.72 36.30
C GLY A 122 -9.38 -7.18 34.85
N LEU A 123 -9.51 -6.21 33.94
CA LEU A 123 -8.95 -6.34 32.60
C LEU A 123 -7.45 -6.05 32.70
N GLU A 124 -6.65 -7.09 32.93
CA GLU A 124 -5.19 -6.99 32.79
C GLU A 124 -4.86 -6.52 31.37
N ALA A 125 -4.17 -5.37 31.29
CA ALA A 125 -3.76 -4.78 30.03
C ALA A 125 -2.69 -5.66 29.38
N VAL A 126 -3.10 -6.58 28.49
CA VAL A 126 -2.18 -7.36 27.66
C VAL A 126 -1.31 -6.40 26.84
N SER A 127 -0.03 -6.30 27.23
CA SER A 127 0.99 -5.50 26.54
C SER A 127 1.07 -5.91 25.07
N ARG A 128 0.60 -5.05 24.17
CA ARG A 128 0.68 -5.31 22.73
C ARG A 128 2.14 -5.17 22.29
N ARG A 129 2.65 -6.20 21.62
CA ARG A 129 3.99 -6.18 21.01
C ARG A 129 4.12 -4.95 20.10
N LYS A 130 5.18 -4.17 20.29
CA LYS A 130 5.46 -2.99 19.45
C LYS A 130 5.65 -3.45 18.01
N LEU A 131 4.99 -2.76 17.08
CA LEU A 131 5.10 -3.06 15.65
C LEU A 131 6.47 -2.62 15.15
N ASP A 132 7.15 -3.44 14.35
CA ASP A 132 8.37 -3.03 13.67
C ASP A 132 8.02 -2.07 12.51
N HIS A 133 8.51 -0.84 12.59
CA HIS A 133 8.30 0.20 11.59
C HIS A 133 9.47 0.35 10.60
N ARG A 134 10.41 -0.60 10.59
CA ARG A 134 11.51 -0.62 9.61
C ARG A 134 10.97 -0.86 8.19
N PRO A 135 11.55 -0.22 7.15
CA PRO A 135 11.14 -0.45 5.77
C PRO A 135 11.41 -1.91 5.35
N ASN A 136 10.43 -2.55 4.70
CA ASN A 136 10.57 -3.93 4.24
C ASN A 136 11.26 -3.99 2.86
N PRO A 137 12.50 -4.52 2.76
CA PRO A 137 13.27 -4.54 1.51
C PRO A 137 12.67 -5.44 0.42
N THR A 138 11.78 -6.37 0.78
CA THR A 138 11.11 -7.23 -0.21
C THR A 138 10.04 -6.49 -1.00
N THR A 139 9.55 -5.37 -0.48
CA THR A 139 8.53 -4.54 -1.15
C THR A 139 9.19 -3.45 -2.00
N VAL A 140 8.66 -3.17 -3.20
CA VAL A 140 9.21 -2.15 -4.11
C VAL A 140 9.33 -0.76 -3.46
N ARG A 141 8.35 -0.39 -2.62
CA ARG A 141 8.39 0.89 -1.90
C ARG A 141 9.43 0.88 -0.77
N GLY A 142 9.54 -0.24 -0.07
CA GLY A 142 10.50 -0.40 1.02
C GLY A 142 11.93 -0.45 0.50
N SER A 143 12.19 -1.16 -0.61
CA SER A 143 13.51 -1.16 -1.25
C SER A 143 13.94 0.23 -1.70
N ALA A 144 13.04 1.01 -2.30
CA ALA A 144 13.32 2.42 -2.66
C ALA A 144 13.59 3.33 -1.44
N LEU A 145 13.00 3.03 -0.28
CA LEU A 145 13.28 3.74 0.96
C LEU A 145 14.64 3.36 1.55
N VAL A 146 14.97 2.07 1.51
CA VAL A 146 16.29 1.54 1.93
C VAL A 146 17.38 2.16 1.05
N GLU A 147 17.22 2.13 -0.27
CA GLU A 147 18.15 2.73 -1.24
C GLU A 147 18.40 4.22 -0.94
N LYS A 148 17.34 5.00 -0.69
CA LYS A 148 17.49 6.42 -0.31
C LYS A 148 18.31 6.60 0.97
N SER A 149 18.10 5.73 1.96
CA SER A 149 18.85 5.76 3.21
C SER A 149 20.32 5.38 3.01
N GLU A 150 20.58 4.39 2.16
CA GLU A 150 21.94 3.94 1.80
C GLU A 150 22.70 5.01 1.03
N ILE A 151 22.06 5.66 0.04
CA ILE A 151 22.66 6.77 -0.70
C ILE A 151 23.04 7.91 0.26
N ARG A 152 22.20 8.23 1.24
CA ARG A 152 22.52 9.25 2.26
C ARG A 152 23.71 8.83 3.11
N ARG A 153 23.76 7.57 3.55
CA ARG A 153 24.86 7.02 4.34
C ARG A 153 26.17 7.04 3.55
N PHE A 154 26.13 6.65 2.29
CA PHE A 154 27.27 6.68 1.39
C PHE A 154 27.80 8.11 1.19
N LYS A 155 26.90 9.07 0.93
CA LYS A 155 27.27 10.49 0.82
C LYS A 155 27.90 11.05 2.11
N ALA A 156 27.52 10.54 3.27
CA ALA A 156 28.16 10.92 4.54
C ALA A 156 29.58 10.36 4.62
N ILE A 157 29.77 9.07 4.28
CA ILE A 157 31.10 8.43 4.27
C ILE A 157 32.07 9.16 3.34
N LEU A 158 31.62 9.60 2.17
CA LEU A 158 32.46 10.36 1.23
C LEU A 158 32.97 11.70 1.79
N LYS A 159 32.32 12.26 2.83
CA LYS A 159 32.74 13.51 3.46
C LYS A 159 33.80 13.29 4.54
N GLU A 160 33.89 12.09 5.11
CA GLU A 160 34.82 11.75 6.19
C GLU A 160 36.29 11.86 5.74
N GLU A 161 37.13 12.50 6.56
CA GLU A 161 38.56 12.65 6.24
C GLU A 161 39.28 11.31 6.18
N ASN A 162 38.88 10.37 7.04
CA ASN A 162 39.44 9.02 7.09
C ASN A 162 39.22 8.26 5.77
N PHE A 163 38.07 8.49 5.14
CA PHE A 163 37.75 7.91 3.83
C PHE A 163 38.62 8.52 2.73
N LYS A 164 38.88 9.84 2.77
CA LYS A 164 39.77 10.53 1.83
C LYS A 164 41.22 10.05 1.94
N LYS A 165 41.70 9.77 3.16
CA LYS A 165 43.06 9.27 3.41
C LYS A 165 43.23 7.81 2.98
N SER A 166 42.28 6.94 3.31
CA SER A 166 42.31 5.53 2.94
C SER A 166 40.91 4.95 2.78
N PRO A 167 40.38 4.84 1.55
CA PRO A 167 39.01 4.40 1.32
C PRO A 167 38.81 2.94 1.74
N PHE A 168 39.78 2.07 1.45
CA PHE A 168 39.68 0.64 1.77
C PHE A 168 39.79 0.35 3.27
N ALA A 169 40.60 1.10 4.02
CA ALA A 169 40.68 0.95 5.49
C ALA A 169 39.39 1.44 6.17
N SER A 170 38.86 2.58 5.72
CA SER A 170 37.57 3.08 6.19
C SER A 170 36.41 2.13 5.86
N LEU A 171 36.44 1.47 4.70
CA LEU A 171 35.45 0.46 4.34
C LEU A 171 35.54 -0.78 5.24
N ARG A 172 36.75 -1.30 5.48
CA ARG A 172 36.94 -2.46 6.39
C ARG A 172 36.40 -2.19 7.79
N THR A 173 36.77 -1.04 8.36
CA THR A 173 36.27 -0.64 9.69
C THR A 173 34.75 -0.48 9.72
N SER A 174 34.15 0.12 8.69
CA SER A 174 32.69 0.25 8.56
C SER A 174 31.99 -1.11 8.48
N ILE A 175 32.55 -2.07 7.73
CA ILE A 175 32.03 -3.44 7.65
C ILE A 175 32.11 -4.13 9.01
N MET A 176 33.26 -4.07 9.70
CA MET A 176 33.42 -4.67 11.04
C MET A 176 32.46 -4.06 12.07
N ASN A 177 32.25 -2.74 12.01
CA ASN A 177 31.29 -2.04 12.87
C ASN A 177 29.83 -2.47 12.59
N ASN A 178 29.48 -2.79 11.35
CA ASN A 178 28.14 -3.29 11.03
C ASN A 178 27.94 -4.75 11.48
N ILE A 179 28.96 -5.60 11.34
CA ILE A 179 28.93 -7.01 11.79
C ILE A 179 28.74 -7.05 13.31
N SER A 180 29.58 -6.35 14.07
CA SER A 180 29.46 -6.28 15.54
C SER A 180 28.12 -5.72 16.03
N ARG A 181 27.55 -4.72 15.34
CA ARG A 181 26.18 -4.24 15.62
C ARG A 181 25.13 -5.32 15.42
N SER A 182 25.23 -6.10 14.34
CA SER A 182 24.28 -7.19 14.07
C SER A 182 24.32 -8.29 15.14
N GLU A 183 25.50 -8.62 15.63
CA GLU A 183 25.69 -9.60 16.72
C GLU A 183 25.07 -9.09 18.02
N ASN A 184 25.24 -7.81 18.33
CA ASN A 184 24.66 -7.19 19.53
C ASN A 184 23.13 -7.07 19.46
N GLU A 185 22.55 -6.80 18.28
CA GLU A 185 21.09 -6.83 18.10
C GLU A 185 20.51 -8.26 18.24
N GLY A 186 21.25 -9.28 17.80
CA GLY A 186 20.89 -10.68 17.99
C GLY A 186 20.87 -11.08 19.48
N LYS A 187 21.92 -10.72 20.22
CA LYS A 187 22.02 -10.97 21.67
C LYS A 187 20.92 -10.27 22.46
N ARG A 188 20.58 -9.02 22.12
CA ARG A 188 19.49 -8.29 22.80
C ARG A 188 18.14 -8.98 22.66
N LYS A 189 17.84 -9.55 21.48
CA LYS A 189 16.59 -10.29 21.25
C LYS A 189 16.52 -11.61 22.02
N SER A 190 17.65 -12.25 22.34
CA SER A 190 17.66 -13.49 23.13
C SER A 190 17.43 -13.28 24.63
N TYR A 191 17.62 -12.06 25.14
CA TYR A 191 17.32 -11.72 26.55
C TYR A 191 15.91 -11.14 26.76
N GLU A 192 15.15 -10.90 25.68
CA GLU A 192 13.77 -10.39 25.72
C GLU A 192 12.71 -11.47 25.44
N LEU A 193 13.13 -12.74 25.32
CA LEU A 193 12.28 -13.94 25.27
C LEU A 193 12.33 -14.65 26.63
#